data_AF-A0AA90H1P1-F1
#
_entry.id   AF-A0AA90H1P1-F1
#
_cell.length_a   1.000
_cell.length_b   1.000
_cell.length_c   1.000
_cell.angle_alpha   90.00
_cell.angle_beta   90.00
_cell.angle_gamma   90.00
#
_symmetry.space_group_name_H-M   'P 1'
#
loop_
_entity.id
_entity.type
_entity.pdbx_description
1 polymer ?
#
loop_
_entity_poly.entity_id
_entity_poly.type
_entity_poly.pdbx_seq_one_letter_code
_entity_poly.pdbx_strand_id
1 'polypeptide(L)'
;MKFLFDDESFSFEALRATGYAAYGGAELGEVLVTCRQIPEGDEEAWSARWAATAARVERIGRDALAAGHRVSAREALLRASNYYRTADFYRRTDPANDEESARLAAASRQTFADAAGLLETPARAVRIPYQGTTLPGYLFLADDSGAARPTVIFHGGYDSTLEEDYFALAAGALRRGYNVLAFDGPGQGTVVREQGLHFRPDWEAVVTPAVDFALALPEVDADRLVLIGMSLGGYLAARAAAFEHRLAACVLYDGVYDFGVEGISRSAAEAHGGLEAAMAQSVSLRWLIRNGLWTFGAPDANGLFKAFEAYTMEGIADRITCPTLVLQADNDQFFHGQPQRVFDALTCPKKLIAFREDEGGGEHCHEGAIALFHQRTFDWLDTSLTASAAVAAPAMVGSPA
;
A
#
# COMPACT_ATOMS: atom_id res chain seq x y z
N MET A 1 18.68 -3.20 -2.84
CA MET A 1 19.26 -3.60 -4.15
C MET A 1 19.46 -2.35 -4.99
N LYS A 2 20.64 -2.14 -5.58
CA LYS A 2 20.87 -0.99 -6.47
C LYS A 2 20.11 -1.17 -7.78
N PHE A 3 19.25 -0.22 -8.13
CA PHE A 3 18.49 -0.17 -9.37
C PHE A 3 18.56 1.23 -9.99
N LEU A 4 19.36 1.36 -11.06
CA LEU A 4 19.54 2.56 -11.90
C LEU A 4 20.19 3.79 -11.25
N PHE A 5 20.09 3.96 -9.93
CA PHE A 5 20.65 5.11 -9.19
C PHE A 5 21.61 4.66 -8.09
N ASP A 6 22.56 5.53 -7.74
CA ASP A 6 23.40 5.41 -6.54
C ASP A 6 22.69 5.90 -5.29
N ASP A 7 21.83 6.93 -5.39
CA ASP A 7 20.96 7.34 -4.29
C ASP A 7 19.92 6.24 -3.97
N GLU A 8 19.88 5.82 -2.71
CA GLU A 8 19.05 4.70 -2.26
C GLU A 8 17.55 4.98 -2.41
N SER A 9 17.12 6.23 -2.19
CA SER A 9 15.72 6.63 -2.36
C SER A 9 15.30 6.54 -3.83
N PHE A 10 16.10 7.12 -4.72
CA PHE A 10 15.81 7.11 -6.16
C PHE A 10 15.85 5.70 -6.71
N SER A 11 16.81 4.88 -6.24
CA SER A 11 16.91 3.47 -6.59
C SER A 11 15.65 2.70 -6.19
N PHE A 12 15.20 2.85 -4.95
CA PHE A 12 14.00 2.19 -4.45
C PHE A 12 12.73 2.63 -5.19
N GLU A 13 12.52 3.93 -5.38
CA GLU A 13 11.32 4.42 -6.05
C GLU A 13 11.30 4.08 -7.56
N ALA A 14 12.46 4.01 -8.22
CA ALA A 14 12.54 3.53 -9.59
C ALA A 14 12.23 2.03 -9.67
N LEU A 15 12.68 1.24 -8.68
CA LEU A 15 12.36 -0.18 -8.58
C LEU A 15 10.87 -0.39 -8.33
N ARG A 16 10.25 0.33 -7.39
CA ARG A 16 8.81 0.30 -7.11
C ARG A 16 7.99 0.66 -8.35
N ALA A 17 8.33 1.76 -9.03
CA ALA A 17 7.68 2.12 -10.28
C ALA A 17 7.78 0.98 -11.32
N THR A 18 8.94 0.33 -11.44
CA THR A 18 9.17 -0.80 -12.36
C THR A 18 8.45 -2.08 -11.92
N GLY A 19 8.37 -2.34 -10.61
CA GLY A 19 7.81 -3.56 -10.02
C GLY A 19 6.36 -3.77 -10.45
N TYR A 20 5.60 -2.69 -10.60
CA TYR A 20 4.23 -2.71 -11.09
C TYR A 20 4.08 -3.10 -12.57
N ALA A 21 5.18 -3.29 -13.33
CA ALA A 21 5.14 -3.87 -14.68
C ALA A 21 4.48 -5.26 -14.70
N ALA A 22 4.60 -6.03 -13.60
CA ALA A 22 3.94 -7.34 -13.46
C ALA A 22 2.41 -7.29 -13.63
N TYR A 23 1.81 -6.11 -13.39
CA TYR A 23 0.37 -5.86 -13.48
C TYR A 23 0.03 -4.64 -14.36
N GLY A 24 0.90 -4.32 -15.32
CA GLY A 24 0.63 -3.30 -16.34
C GLY A 24 0.83 -1.86 -15.87
N GLY A 25 1.42 -1.63 -14.70
CA GLY A 25 1.72 -0.29 -14.16
C GLY A 25 3.01 0.32 -14.70
N ALA A 26 3.86 -0.43 -15.42
CA ALA A 26 5.06 0.09 -16.05
C ALA A 26 5.54 -0.74 -17.24
N GLU A 27 6.45 -0.17 -18.02
CA GLU A 27 7.28 -0.86 -19.02
C GLU A 27 8.75 -0.60 -18.71
N LEU A 28 9.57 -1.66 -18.64
CA LEU A 28 10.98 -1.54 -18.29
C LEU A 28 11.72 -0.53 -19.19
N GLY A 29 11.46 -0.56 -20.51
CA GLY A 29 12.09 0.37 -21.44
C GLY A 29 11.76 1.84 -21.17
N GLU A 30 10.52 2.14 -20.75
CA GLU A 30 10.10 3.50 -20.43
C GLU A 30 10.76 4.00 -19.15
N VAL A 31 10.87 3.14 -18.14
CA VAL A 31 11.59 3.45 -16.90
C VAL A 31 13.06 3.73 -17.20
N LEU A 32 13.74 2.84 -17.93
CA LEU A 32 15.15 3.00 -18.28
C LEU A 32 15.43 4.30 -19.03
N VAL A 33 14.59 4.67 -19.99
CA VAL A 33 14.76 5.91 -20.76
C VAL A 33 14.48 7.15 -19.92
N THR A 34 13.54 7.07 -18.98
CA THR A 34 13.20 8.18 -18.07
C THR A 34 14.31 8.40 -17.05
N CYS A 35 14.72 7.34 -16.34
CA CYS A 35 15.73 7.41 -15.28
C CYS A 35 17.10 7.88 -15.79
N ARG A 36 17.51 7.51 -17.02
CA ARG A 36 18.76 8.00 -17.64
C ARG A 36 18.84 9.52 -17.82
N GLN A 37 17.71 10.23 -17.72
CA GLN A 37 17.64 11.68 -17.86
C GLN A 37 17.57 12.42 -16.52
N ILE A 38 17.62 11.69 -15.40
CA ILE A 38 17.52 12.21 -14.05
C ILE A 38 18.93 12.15 -13.42
N PRO A 39 19.54 13.29 -13.07
CA PRO A 39 20.76 13.30 -12.27
C PRO A 39 20.53 12.74 -10.86
N GLU A 40 21.56 12.16 -10.26
CA GLU A 40 21.52 11.65 -8.87
C GLU A 40 21.05 12.74 -7.89
N GLY A 41 20.06 12.42 -7.07
CA GLY A 41 19.51 13.30 -6.03
C GLY A 41 18.75 14.54 -6.52
N ASP A 42 18.52 14.68 -7.83
CA ASP A 42 17.79 15.82 -8.41
C ASP A 42 16.28 15.58 -8.40
N GLU A 43 15.63 15.98 -7.31
CA GLU A 43 14.18 15.83 -7.08
C GLU A 43 13.32 16.60 -8.11
N GLU A 44 13.83 17.72 -8.64
CA GLU A 44 13.13 18.50 -9.66
C GLU A 44 13.17 17.80 -11.01
N ALA A 45 14.36 17.31 -11.42
CA ALA A 45 14.50 16.50 -12.62
C ALA A 45 13.68 15.21 -12.50
N TRP A 46 13.65 14.56 -11.34
CA TRP A 46 12.80 13.39 -11.10
C TRP A 46 11.34 13.69 -11.47
N SER A 47 10.78 14.72 -10.82
CA SER A 47 9.38 15.10 -11.02
C SER A 47 9.11 15.46 -12.48
N ALA A 48 9.94 16.30 -13.10
CA ALA A 48 9.76 16.76 -14.46
C ALA A 48 9.86 15.63 -15.51
N ARG A 49 10.83 14.72 -15.36
CA ARG A 49 11.04 13.62 -16.33
C ARG A 49 9.95 12.56 -16.23
N TRP A 50 9.55 12.17 -15.01
CA TRP A 50 8.44 11.25 -14.83
C TRP A 50 7.11 11.85 -15.30
N ALA A 51 6.84 13.13 -15.03
CA ALA A 51 5.65 13.82 -15.51
C ALA A 51 5.58 13.87 -17.05
N ALA A 52 6.71 14.11 -17.72
CA ALA A 52 6.79 14.09 -19.17
C ALA A 52 6.54 12.68 -19.75
N THR A 53 7.08 11.64 -19.12
CA THR A 53 6.81 10.26 -19.51
C THR A 53 5.35 9.90 -19.31
N ALA A 54 4.77 10.23 -18.15
CA ALA A 54 3.35 10.03 -17.86
C ALA A 54 2.44 10.70 -18.90
N ALA A 55 2.68 11.97 -19.23
CA ALA A 55 1.89 12.70 -20.22
C ALA A 55 1.98 12.13 -21.65
N ARG A 56 3.17 11.65 -22.05
CA ARG A 56 3.34 10.95 -23.33
C ARG A 56 2.52 9.66 -23.36
N VAL A 57 2.57 8.88 -22.29
CA VAL A 57 1.89 7.58 -22.20
C VAL A 57 0.38 7.75 -22.06
N GLU A 58 -0.08 8.76 -21.31
CA GLU A 58 -1.48 9.13 -21.27
C GLU A 58 -2.01 9.43 -22.67
N ARG A 59 -1.31 10.26 -23.46
CA ARG A 59 -1.72 10.57 -24.83
C ARG A 59 -1.89 9.31 -25.68
N ILE A 60 -0.97 8.34 -25.58
CA ILE A 60 -1.09 7.04 -26.26
C ILE A 60 -2.40 6.35 -25.84
N GLY A 61 -2.72 6.34 -24.54
CA GLY A 61 -3.96 5.76 -24.03
C GLY A 61 -5.22 6.47 -24.51
N ARG A 62 -5.21 7.81 -24.54
CA ARG A 62 -6.32 8.63 -25.04
C ARG A 62 -6.53 8.42 -26.54
N ASP A 63 -5.47 8.39 -27.34
CA ASP A 63 -5.53 8.16 -28.79
C ASP A 63 -6.07 6.75 -29.09
N ALA A 64 -5.60 5.73 -28.35
CA ALA A 64 -6.11 4.38 -28.46
C ALA A 64 -7.60 4.29 -28.09
N LEU A 65 -8.04 4.99 -27.04
CA LEU A 65 -9.44 5.02 -26.62
C LEU A 65 -10.32 5.66 -27.68
N ALA A 66 -9.88 6.80 -28.25
CA ALA A 66 -10.58 7.50 -29.33
C ALA A 66 -10.70 6.63 -30.60
N ALA A 67 -9.72 5.77 -30.87
CA ALA A 67 -9.75 4.80 -31.96
C ALA A 67 -10.55 3.51 -31.63
N GLY A 68 -11.10 3.37 -30.43
CA GLY A 68 -11.86 2.18 -30.00
C GLY A 68 -11.00 1.01 -29.52
N HIS A 69 -9.69 1.17 -29.40
CA HIS A 69 -8.75 0.14 -28.93
C HIS A 69 -8.71 0.08 -27.39
N ARG A 70 -9.78 -0.47 -26.79
CA ARG A 70 -10.00 -0.50 -25.33
C ARG A 70 -8.84 -1.12 -24.53
N VAL A 71 -8.26 -2.22 -25.02
CA VAL A 71 -7.14 -2.91 -24.32
C VAL A 71 -5.90 -2.02 -24.28
N SER A 72 -5.50 -1.48 -25.42
CA SER A 72 -4.34 -0.58 -25.52
C SER A 72 -4.55 0.71 -24.72
N ALA A 73 -5.77 1.24 -24.71
CA ALA A 73 -6.14 2.39 -23.89
C ALA A 73 -5.95 2.12 -22.40
N ARG A 74 -6.54 1.03 -21.89
CA ARG A 74 -6.42 0.61 -20.49
C ARG A 74 -4.96 0.48 -20.07
N GLU A 75 -4.17 -0.29 -20.82
CA GLU A 75 -2.78 -0.58 -20.49
C GLU A 75 -1.93 0.69 -20.44
N ALA A 76 -2.10 1.61 -21.40
CA ALA A 76 -1.40 2.89 -21.37
C ALA A 76 -1.85 3.78 -20.20
N LEU A 77 -3.16 3.86 -19.92
CA LEU A 77 -3.68 4.69 -18.84
C LEU A 77 -3.26 4.18 -17.44
N LEU A 78 -3.17 2.86 -17.23
CA LEU A 78 -2.59 2.26 -16.01
C LEU A 78 -1.14 2.72 -15.80
N ARG A 79 -0.29 2.64 -16.84
CA ARG A 79 1.09 3.12 -16.75
C ARG A 79 1.18 4.63 -16.49
N ALA A 80 0.35 5.42 -17.18
CA ALA A 80 0.31 6.86 -16.99
C ALA A 80 0.00 7.22 -15.53
N SER A 81 -0.96 6.53 -14.91
CA SER A 81 -1.29 6.72 -13.49
C SER A 81 -0.08 6.51 -12.60
N ASN A 82 0.56 5.34 -12.69
CA ASN A 82 1.74 5.03 -11.88
C ASN A 82 2.89 6.02 -12.11
N TYR A 83 3.12 6.47 -13.35
CA TYR A 83 4.18 7.44 -13.64
C TYR A 83 3.85 8.85 -13.13
N TYR A 84 2.58 9.28 -13.12
CA TYR A 84 2.19 10.53 -12.47
C TYR A 84 2.34 10.46 -10.95
N ARG A 85 1.97 9.34 -10.32
CA ARG A 85 2.25 9.07 -8.89
C ARG A 85 3.75 9.18 -8.61
N THR A 86 4.57 8.52 -9.43
CA THR A 86 6.03 8.54 -9.32
C THR A 86 6.60 9.96 -9.46
N ALA A 87 6.05 10.78 -10.38
CA ALA A 87 6.44 12.17 -10.58
C ALA A 87 6.11 13.08 -9.37
N ASP A 88 5.04 12.78 -8.63
CA ASP A 88 4.62 13.55 -7.45
C ASP A 88 5.46 13.25 -6.21
N PHE A 89 6.09 12.07 -6.14
CA PHE A 89 6.62 11.49 -4.91
C PHE A 89 7.49 12.45 -4.07
N TYR A 90 8.47 13.13 -4.67
CA TYR A 90 9.39 14.02 -3.95
C TYR A 90 8.85 15.44 -3.71
N ARG A 91 7.66 15.79 -4.22
CA ARG A 91 7.06 17.12 -4.03
C ARG A 91 6.44 17.23 -2.64
N ARG A 92 7.28 17.35 -1.62
CA ARG A 92 6.87 17.33 -0.19
C ARG A 92 7.23 18.60 0.59
N THR A 93 7.77 19.64 -0.04
CA THR A 93 8.09 20.89 0.66
C THR A 93 6.84 21.59 1.22
N ASP A 94 5.79 21.73 0.42
CA ASP A 94 4.47 22.25 0.83
C ASP A 94 3.37 21.64 -0.07
N PRO A 95 3.09 20.33 0.08
CA PRO A 95 2.19 19.61 -0.83
C PRO A 95 0.74 20.12 -0.81
N ALA A 96 0.34 20.86 0.24
CA ALA A 96 -0.99 21.45 0.35
C ALA A 96 -1.18 22.67 -0.56
N ASN A 97 -0.09 23.40 -0.87
CA ASN A 97 -0.12 24.61 -1.70
C ASN A 97 0.69 24.47 -3.01
N ASP A 98 1.21 23.28 -3.30
CA ASP A 98 1.97 22.99 -4.52
C ASP A 98 1.02 22.63 -5.67
N GLU A 99 0.79 23.57 -6.59
CA GLU A 99 -0.08 23.40 -7.77
C GLU A 99 0.34 22.23 -8.66
N GLU A 100 1.65 22.00 -8.83
CA GLU A 100 2.14 20.91 -9.66
C GLU A 100 1.93 19.57 -8.95
N SER A 101 2.15 19.50 -7.63
CA SER A 101 1.81 18.29 -6.86
C SER A 101 0.31 17.97 -6.96
N ALA A 102 -0.55 18.97 -6.80
CA ALA A 102 -2.00 18.80 -6.95
C ALA A 102 -2.37 18.32 -8.36
N ARG A 103 -1.76 18.88 -9.41
CA ARG A 103 -1.97 18.48 -10.80
C ARG A 103 -1.53 17.05 -11.07
N LEU A 104 -0.34 16.65 -10.61
CA LEU A 104 0.20 15.30 -10.78
C LEU A 104 -0.65 14.26 -10.03
N ALA A 105 -1.03 14.55 -8.78
CA ALA A 105 -1.93 13.70 -8.01
C ALA A 105 -3.28 13.54 -8.72
N ALA A 106 -3.89 14.64 -9.20
CA ALA A 106 -5.15 14.57 -9.94
C ALA A 106 -5.03 13.77 -11.25
N ALA A 107 -3.93 13.93 -12.00
CA ALA A 107 -3.68 13.20 -13.23
C ALA A 107 -3.48 11.69 -12.98
N SER A 108 -2.78 11.33 -11.91
CA SER A 108 -2.63 9.93 -11.47
C SER A 108 -3.99 9.28 -11.22
N ARG A 109 -4.85 9.94 -10.45
CA ARG A 109 -6.21 9.45 -10.13
C ARG A 109 -7.10 9.33 -11.35
N GLN A 110 -7.12 10.37 -12.18
CA GLN A 110 -8.02 10.41 -13.33
C GLN A 110 -7.64 9.35 -14.36
N THR A 111 -6.35 9.21 -14.67
CA THR A 111 -5.88 8.17 -15.60
C THR A 111 -6.14 6.76 -15.07
N PHE A 112 -5.98 6.53 -13.76
CA PHE A 112 -6.38 5.27 -13.15
C PHE A 112 -7.88 5.02 -13.26
N ALA A 113 -8.73 5.98 -12.86
CA ALA A 113 -10.18 5.84 -12.90
C ALA A 113 -10.68 5.49 -14.31
N ASP A 114 -10.12 6.16 -15.32
CA ASP A 114 -10.42 5.88 -16.73
C ASP A 114 -9.97 4.47 -17.12
N ALA A 115 -8.79 4.01 -16.68
CA ALA A 115 -8.32 2.66 -16.94
C ALA A 115 -9.14 1.59 -16.19
N ALA A 116 -9.54 1.87 -14.96
CA ALA A 116 -10.31 0.98 -14.10
C ALA A 116 -11.71 0.70 -14.69
N GLY A 117 -12.31 1.68 -15.36
CA GLY A 117 -13.54 1.51 -16.15
C GLY A 117 -13.36 0.68 -17.44
N LEU A 118 -12.13 0.38 -17.84
CA LEU A 118 -11.78 -0.42 -19.01
C LEU A 118 -11.27 -1.82 -18.67
N LEU A 119 -11.21 -2.18 -17.38
CA LEU A 119 -10.92 -3.55 -16.94
C LEU A 119 -11.97 -4.53 -17.49
N GLU A 120 -11.62 -5.82 -17.56
CA GLU A 120 -12.55 -6.87 -18.01
C GLU A 120 -13.80 -6.90 -17.13
N THR A 121 -13.59 -6.87 -15.81
CA THR A 121 -14.61 -6.50 -14.83
C THR A 121 -14.29 -5.09 -14.33
N PRO A 122 -15.04 -4.05 -14.75
CA PRO A 122 -14.79 -2.68 -14.34
C PRO A 122 -14.80 -2.52 -12.81
N ALA A 123 -13.79 -1.83 -12.27
CA ALA A 123 -13.75 -1.53 -10.85
C ALA A 123 -14.88 -0.56 -10.48
N ARG A 124 -15.44 -0.71 -9.28
CA ARG A 124 -16.46 0.19 -8.74
C ARG A 124 -15.82 1.17 -7.78
N ALA A 125 -15.83 2.46 -8.11
CA ALA A 125 -15.50 3.50 -7.14
C ALA A 125 -16.57 3.51 -6.03
N VAL A 126 -16.14 3.50 -4.78
CA VAL A 126 -17.01 3.45 -3.60
C VAL A 126 -16.67 4.56 -2.62
N ARG A 127 -17.62 4.86 -1.73
CA ARG A 127 -17.47 5.82 -0.64
C ARG A 127 -17.88 5.15 0.66
N ILE A 128 -16.92 4.82 1.50
CA ILE A 128 -17.12 4.15 2.79
C ILE A 128 -17.55 5.21 3.82
N PRO A 129 -18.71 5.09 4.48
CA PRO A 129 -19.12 6.05 5.51
C PRO A 129 -18.10 6.14 6.66
N TYR A 130 -17.70 7.35 7.05
CA TYR A 130 -16.70 7.56 8.10
C TYR A 130 -16.87 8.91 8.80
N GLN A 131 -17.21 8.90 10.09
CA GLN A 131 -17.20 10.09 10.99
C GLN A 131 -17.77 11.40 10.38
N GLY A 132 -18.92 11.35 9.71
CA GLY A 132 -19.56 12.54 9.11
C GLY A 132 -19.02 12.93 7.72
N THR A 133 -18.08 12.16 7.18
CA THR A 133 -17.59 12.20 5.79
C THR A 133 -17.60 10.77 5.21
N THR A 134 -16.80 10.54 4.16
CA THR A 134 -16.59 9.22 3.57
C THR A 134 -15.12 9.02 3.17
N LEU A 135 -14.62 7.80 3.29
CA LEU A 135 -13.34 7.38 2.74
C LEU A 135 -13.50 6.89 1.29
N PRO A 136 -12.62 7.29 0.36
CA PRO A 136 -12.64 6.82 -1.02
C PRO A 136 -12.11 5.38 -1.09
N GLY A 137 -12.67 4.59 -2.01
CA GLY A 137 -12.16 3.25 -2.27
C GLY A 137 -12.51 2.74 -3.67
N TYR A 138 -11.92 1.61 -4.02
CA TYR A 138 -12.30 0.82 -5.18
C TYR A 138 -12.67 -0.60 -4.73
N LEU A 139 -13.80 -1.08 -5.26
CA LEU A 139 -14.21 -2.46 -5.17
C LEU A 139 -13.92 -3.16 -6.49
N PHE A 140 -12.95 -4.06 -6.44
CA PHE A 140 -12.54 -4.93 -7.53
C PHE A 140 -13.18 -6.31 -7.34
N LEU A 141 -13.86 -6.80 -8.38
CA LEU A 141 -14.46 -8.12 -8.39
C LEU A 141 -13.65 -9.06 -9.29
N ALA A 142 -13.51 -10.31 -8.87
CA ALA A 142 -12.78 -11.32 -9.65
C ALA A 142 -13.51 -11.67 -10.97
N ASP A 143 -14.84 -11.59 -10.97
CA ASP A 143 -15.70 -11.71 -12.14
C ASP A 143 -17.05 -11.02 -11.92
N ASP A 144 -17.91 -11.07 -12.93
CA ASP A 144 -19.27 -10.49 -12.94
C ASP A 144 -20.36 -11.52 -12.58
N SER A 145 -19.99 -12.67 -12.00
CA SER A 145 -20.95 -13.75 -11.68
C SER A 145 -21.94 -13.38 -10.57
N GLY A 146 -21.63 -12.34 -9.78
CA GLY A 146 -22.39 -11.95 -8.59
C GLY A 146 -22.25 -12.93 -7.42
N ALA A 147 -21.39 -13.93 -7.52
CA ALA A 147 -21.14 -14.87 -6.44
C ALA A 147 -20.38 -14.21 -5.28
N ALA A 148 -20.76 -14.54 -4.05
CA ALA A 148 -19.99 -14.17 -2.86
C ALA A 148 -18.61 -14.86 -2.88
N ARG A 149 -17.55 -14.10 -2.64
CA ARG A 149 -16.15 -14.58 -2.70
C ARG A 149 -15.36 -14.15 -1.45
N PRO A 150 -14.27 -14.87 -1.11
CA PRO A 150 -13.25 -14.36 -0.22
C PRO A 150 -12.88 -12.94 -0.64
N THR A 151 -12.85 -12.03 0.31
CA THR A 151 -12.64 -10.61 0.03
C THR A 151 -11.50 -10.09 0.88
N VAL A 152 -10.56 -9.41 0.24
CA VAL A 152 -9.51 -8.67 0.93
C VAL A 152 -9.96 -7.22 1.10
N ILE A 153 -9.97 -6.74 2.35
CA ILE A 153 -9.90 -5.32 2.64
C ILE A 153 -8.43 -4.94 2.62
N PHE A 154 -8.06 -3.98 1.78
CA PHE A 154 -6.68 -3.56 1.58
C PHE A 154 -6.51 -2.06 1.74
N HIS A 155 -5.40 -1.68 2.36
CA HIS A 155 -4.94 -0.30 2.39
C HIS A 155 -3.42 -0.26 2.36
N GLY A 156 -2.89 0.82 1.80
CA GLY A 156 -1.47 1.09 1.82
C GLY A 156 -0.93 1.57 3.17
N GLY A 157 0.25 2.20 3.12
CA GLY A 157 1.01 2.68 4.28
C GLY A 157 1.19 4.19 4.30
N TYR A 158 2.42 4.63 4.58
CA TYR A 158 2.79 6.01 4.91
C TYR A 158 2.62 7.02 3.76
N ASP A 159 2.72 6.53 2.53
CA ASP A 159 2.77 7.33 1.30
C ASP A 159 1.98 6.74 0.13
N SER A 160 1.31 5.61 0.38
CA SER A 160 0.50 4.94 -0.63
C SER A 160 -0.65 5.81 -1.10
N THR A 161 -1.09 5.52 -2.33
CA THR A 161 -2.26 6.12 -2.95
C THR A 161 -3.22 5.02 -3.34
N LEU A 162 -4.53 5.24 -3.19
CA LEU A 162 -5.56 4.27 -3.57
C LEU A 162 -5.38 3.63 -4.97
N GLU A 163 -4.87 4.37 -5.96
CA GLU A 163 -4.65 3.84 -7.31
C GLU A 163 -3.50 2.83 -7.39
N GLU A 164 -2.48 3.00 -6.55
CA GLU A 164 -1.34 2.09 -6.45
C GLU A 164 -1.76 0.70 -5.97
N ASP A 165 -2.78 0.66 -5.11
CA ASP A 165 -3.26 -0.56 -4.47
C ASP A 165 -3.73 -1.62 -5.47
N TYR A 166 -4.12 -1.19 -6.68
CA TYR A 166 -4.42 -2.12 -7.76
C TYR A 166 -3.21 -2.95 -8.19
N PHE A 167 -2.06 -2.30 -8.38
CA PHE A 167 -0.83 -2.96 -8.81
C PHE A 167 -0.18 -3.71 -7.67
N ALA A 168 -0.21 -3.12 -6.47
CA ALA A 168 0.41 -3.68 -5.28
C ALA A 168 -0.32 -4.92 -4.75
N LEU A 169 -1.64 -5.03 -4.93
CA LEU A 169 -2.42 -6.17 -4.46
C LEU A 169 -3.53 -6.63 -5.41
N ALA A 170 -4.44 -5.72 -5.82
CA ALA A 170 -5.73 -6.15 -6.33
C ALA A 170 -5.61 -7.02 -7.59
N ALA A 171 -4.79 -6.63 -8.56
CA ALA A 171 -4.58 -7.40 -9.79
C ALA A 171 -4.09 -8.83 -9.53
N GLY A 172 -3.26 -9.03 -8.50
CA GLY A 172 -2.79 -10.35 -8.09
C GLY A 172 -3.87 -11.18 -7.38
N ALA A 173 -4.67 -10.54 -6.53
CA ALA A 173 -5.77 -11.14 -5.78
C ALA A 173 -6.89 -11.64 -6.69
N LEU A 174 -7.32 -10.81 -7.66
CA LEU A 174 -8.40 -11.12 -8.60
C LEU A 174 -8.10 -12.40 -9.38
N ARG A 175 -6.85 -12.58 -9.83
CA ARG A 175 -6.40 -13.78 -10.56
C ARG A 175 -6.48 -15.08 -9.75
N ARG A 176 -6.63 -14.97 -8.42
CA ARG A 176 -6.76 -16.09 -7.48
C ARG A 176 -8.17 -16.20 -6.90
N GLY A 177 -9.13 -15.46 -7.46
CA GLY A 177 -10.54 -15.58 -7.12
C GLY A 177 -10.97 -14.77 -5.89
N TYR A 178 -10.13 -13.85 -5.40
CA TYR A 178 -10.47 -12.93 -4.31
C TYR A 178 -11.07 -11.64 -4.88
N ASN A 179 -12.12 -11.13 -4.24
CA ASN A 179 -12.53 -9.74 -4.41
C ASN A 179 -11.62 -8.84 -3.56
N VAL A 180 -11.53 -7.56 -3.90
CA VAL A 180 -10.73 -6.59 -3.13
C VAL A 180 -11.51 -5.30 -2.92
N LEU A 181 -11.63 -4.88 -1.67
CA LEU A 181 -12.03 -3.53 -1.27
C LEU A 181 -10.76 -2.77 -0.86
N ALA A 182 -10.18 -2.00 -1.79
CA ALA A 182 -9.07 -1.11 -1.50
C ALA A 182 -9.59 0.27 -1.07
N PHE A 183 -8.97 0.92 -0.08
CA PHE A 183 -9.37 2.25 0.38
C PHE A 183 -8.21 3.05 0.96
N ASP A 184 -8.28 4.39 0.85
CA ASP A 184 -7.40 5.29 1.60
C ASP A 184 -8.09 5.71 2.91
N GLY A 185 -7.34 5.71 4.02
CA GLY A 185 -7.77 6.23 5.31
C GLY A 185 -7.15 7.60 5.66
N PRO A 186 -7.42 8.14 6.86
CA PRO A 186 -6.76 9.35 7.36
C PRO A 186 -5.23 9.27 7.25
N GLY A 187 -4.61 10.34 6.76
CA GLY A 187 -3.16 10.42 6.49
C GLY A 187 -2.75 9.94 5.10
N GLN A 188 -3.64 9.31 4.33
CA GLN A 188 -3.31 8.69 3.04
C GLN A 188 -3.92 9.46 1.87
N GLY A 189 -3.17 9.48 0.76
CA GLY A 189 -3.56 10.00 -0.55
C GLY A 189 -4.50 11.21 -0.52
N THR A 190 -5.71 11.00 -1.02
CA THR A 190 -6.71 12.07 -1.18
C THR A 190 -7.41 12.45 0.13
N VAL A 191 -7.38 11.58 1.13
CA VAL A 191 -8.05 11.81 2.40
C VAL A 191 -7.34 12.92 3.16
N VAL A 192 -6.00 12.89 3.22
CA VAL A 192 -5.25 14.01 3.79
C VAL A 192 -5.26 15.24 2.88
N ARG A 193 -5.09 15.06 1.56
CA ARG A 193 -4.97 16.16 0.60
C ARG A 193 -6.25 16.99 0.47
N GLU A 194 -7.41 16.34 0.39
CA GLU A 194 -8.69 17.00 0.07
C GLU A 194 -9.59 17.15 1.31
N GLN A 195 -9.49 16.23 2.29
CA GLN A 195 -10.33 16.25 3.48
C GLN A 195 -9.59 16.72 4.74
N GLY A 196 -8.25 16.84 4.69
CA GLY A 196 -7.45 17.24 5.85
C GLY A 196 -7.48 16.25 7.01
N LEU A 197 -7.82 14.98 6.76
CA LEU A 197 -7.76 13.97 7.81
C LEU A 197 -6.34 13.40 7.88
N HIS A 198 -5.71 13.54 9.03
CA HIS A 198 -4.35 13.10 9.29
C HIS A 198 -4.31 11.71 9.93
N PHE A 199 -3.15 11.05 9.88
CA PHE A 199 -2.94 9.73 10.47
C PHE A 199 -3.37 9.68 11.94
N ARG A 200 -3.95 8.55 12.34
CA ARG A 200 -4.32 8.24 13.72
C ARG A 200 -3.83 6.84 14.11
N PRO A 201 -3.37 6.64 15.36
CA PRO A 201 -2.78 5.37 15.78
C PRO A 201 -3.81 4.28 16.05
N ASP A 202 -5.07 4.62 16.31
CA ASP A 202 -6.18 3.70 16.61
C ASP A 202 -6.93 3.28 15.33
N TRP A 203 -6.23 2.55 14.46
CA TRP A 203 -6.70 2.21 13.11
C TRP A 203 -7.95 1.31 13.07
N GLU A 204 -8.32 0.67 14.17
CA GLU A 204 -9.64 0.01 14.30
C GLU A 204 -10.80 0.97 14.02
N ALA A 205 -10.65 2.26 14.32
CA ALA A 205 -11.65 3.28 14.03
C ALA A 205 -11.85 3.51 12.52
N VAL A 206 -10.90 3.08 11.69
CA VAL A 206 -10.91 3.20 10.23
C VAL A 206 -11.33 1.89 9.57
N VAL A 207 -10.82 0.76 10.05
CA VAL A 207 -11.10 -0.56 9.48
C VAL A 207 -12.50 -1.06 9.82
N THR A 208 -13.02 -0.82 11.03
CA THR A 208 -14.37 -1.27 11.40
C THR A 208 -15.45 -0.71 10.45
N PRO A 209 -15.47 0.60 10.09
CA PRO A 209 -16.37 1.10 9.05
C PRO A 209 -16.16 0.47 7.66
N ALA A 210 -14.92 0.13 7.28
CA ALA A 210 -14.64 -0.57 6.03
C ALA A 210 -15.18 -2.02 6.05
N VAL A 211 -15.07 -2.71 7.19
CA VAL A 211 -15.67 -4.03 7.42
C VAL A 211 -17.19 -3.95 7.36
N ASP A 212 -17.81 -2.97 8.03
CA ASP A 212 -19.25 -2.76 7.99
C ASP A 212 -19.75 -2.53 6.56
N PHE A 213 -19.02 -1.71 5.78
CA PHE A 213 -19.31 -1.49 4.38
C PHE A 213 -19.17 -2.77 3.55
N ALA A 214 -18.08 -3.53 3.73
CA ALA A 214 -17.80 -4.75 3.00
C ALA A 214 -18.88 -5.82 3.24
N LEU A 215 -19.27 -6.04 4.50
CA LEU A 215 -20.26 -7.05 4.88
C LEU A 215 -21.69 -6.73 4.43
N ALA A 216 -21.95 -5.49 4.00
CA ALA A 216 -23.24 -5.11 3.39
C ALA A 216 -23.33 -5.45 1.89
N LEU A 217 -22.22 -5.87 1.26
CA LEU A 217 -22.17 -6.17 -0.17
C LEU A 217 -22.47 -7.66 -0.43
N PRO A 218 -23.36 -7.98 -1.39
CA PRO A 218 -23.72 -9.36 -1.69
C PRO A 218 -22.57 -10.18 -2.30
N GLU A 219 -21.56 -9.53 -2.89
CA GLU A 219 -20.40 -10.19 -3.48
C GLU A 219 -19.32 -10.58 -2.44
N VAL A 220 -19.50 -10.20 -1.18
CA VAL A 220 -18.56 -10.48 -0.10
C VAL A 220 -19.01 -11.72 0.67
N ASP A 221 -18.11 -12.70 0.78
CA ASP A 221 -18.28 -13.80 1.71
C ASP A 221 -17.88 -13.36 3.13
N ALA A 222 -18.87 -13.24 4.01
CA ALA A 222 -18.70 -12.74 5.37
C ALA A 222 -17.75 -13.59 6.23
N ASP A 223 -17.61 -14.89 5.94
CA ASP A 223 -16.76 -15.80 6.71
C ASP A 223 -15.31 -15.83 6.19
N ARG A 224 -15.03 -15.14 5.07
CA ARG A 224 -13.72 -15.14 4.38
C ARG A 224 -13.25 -13.71 4.08
N LEU A 225 -13.42 -12.83 5.06
CA LEU A 225 -12.95 -11.44 5.00
C LEU A 225 -11.53 -11.32 5.57
N VAL A 226 -10.58 -10.85 4.76
CA VAL A 226 -9.16 -10.75 5.09
C VAL A 226 -8.76 -9.28 5.17
N LEU A 227 -7.92 -8.91 6.13
CA LEU A 227 -7.28 -7.60 6.16
C LEU A 227 -5.81 -7.71 5.73
N ILE A 228 -5.39 -6.89 4.77
CA ILE A 228 -3.99 -6.78 4.38
C ILE A 228 -3.60 -5.30 4.45
N GLY A 229 -2.45 -5.00 5.05
CA GLY A 229 -1.92 -3.64 5.11
C GLY A 229 -0.47 -3.59 4.66
N MET A 230 -0.16 -2.67 3.73
CA MET A 230 1.17 -2.54 3.14
C MET A 230 2.06 -1.52 3.86
N SER A 231 3.36 -1.80 4.06
CA SER A 231 4.35 -0.95 4.73
C SER A 231 3.93 -0.58 6.16
N LEU A 232 3.84 0.72 6.52
CA LEU A 232 3.18 1.19 7.75
C LEU A 232 1.76 0.60 7.92
N GLY A 233 1.10 0.28 6.81
CA GLY A 233 -0.15 -0.48 6.77
C GLY A 233 -0.08 -1.80 7.52
N GLY A 234 1.07 -2.45 7.64
CA GLY A 234 1.25 -3.65 8.46
C GLY A 234 1.02 -3.38 9.95
N TYR A 235 1.53 -2.27 10.49
CA TYR A 235 1.17 -1.84 11.85
C TYR A 235 -0.33 -1.52 11.94
N LEU A 236 -0.85 -0.75 10.99
CA LEU A 236 -2.25 -0.32 10.97
C LEU A 236 -3.22 -1.51 10.91
N ALA A 237 -2.89 -2.54 10.12
CA ALA A 237 -3.65 -3.78 10.02
C ALA A 237 -3.56 -4.62 11.31
N ALA A 238 -2.37 -4.75 11.89
CA ALA A 238 -2.20 -5.43 13.18
C ALA A 238 -2.99 -4.74 14.28
N ARG A 239 -2.92 -3.40 14.33
CA ARG A 239 -3.65 -2.57 15.27
C ARG A 239 -5.15 -2.76 15.13
N ALA A 240 -5.69 -2.73 13.90
CA ALA A 240 -7.11 -2.96 13.66
C ALA A 240 -7.54 -4.39 14.05
N ALA A 241 -6.77 -5.41 13.66
CA ALA A 241 -7.09 -6.81 13.95
C ALA A 241 -7.07 -7.16 15.45
N ALA A 242 -6.43 -6.34 16.28
CA ALA A 242 -6.47 -6.47 17.73
C ALA A 242 -7.84 -6.08 18.35
N PHE A 243 -8.71 -5.39 17.60
CA PHE A 243 -10.01 -4.89 18.08
C PHE A 243 -11.19 -5.22 17.15
N GLU A 244 -10.94 -5.55 15.88
CA GLU A 244 -11.94 -5.97 14.89
C GLU A 244 -11.87 -7.48 14.67
N HIS A 245 -12.69 -8.23 15.41
CA HIS A 245 -12.63 -9.70 15.47
C HIS A 245 -13.44 -10.42 14.38
N ARG A 246 -14.07 -9.70 13.45
CA ARG A 246 -14.78 -10.30 12.31
C ARG A 246 -13.86 -10.73 11.17
N LEU A 247 -12.57 -10.43 11.25
CA LEU A 247 -11.58 -10.80 10.24
C LEU A 247 -11.26 -12.30 10.31
N ALA A 248 -11.33 -12.97 9.17
CA ALA A 248 -10.98 -14.38 9.03
C ALA A 248 -9.47 -14.62 8.96
N ALA A 249 -8.70 -13.63 8.50
CA ALA A 249 -7.23 -13.63 8.53
C ALA A 249 -6.68 -12.20 8.44
N CYS A 250 -5.42 -12.02 8.84
CA CYS A 250 -4.68 -10.77 8.71
C CYS A 250 -3.32 -11.01 8.03
N VAL A 251 -2.88 -10.11 7.15
CA VAL A 251 -1.53 -10.13 6.55
C VAL A 251 -0.84 -8.79 6.79
N LEU A 252 0.33 -8.86 7.44
CA LEU A 252 1.19 -7.69 7.67
C LEU A 252 2.25 -7.66 6.56
N TYR A 253 2.14 -6.70 5.64
CA TYR A 253 2.91 -6.63 4.39
C TYR A 253 3.79 -5.37 4.33
N ASP A 254 4.86 -5.21 5.11
CA ASP A 254 5.51 -6.17 5.99
C ASP A 254 5.08 -6.01 7.45
N GLY A 255 5.62 -6.84 8.35
CA GLY A 255 5.38 -6.72 9.78
C GLY A 255 6.03 -5.46 10.39
N VAL A 256 5.24 -4.62 11.05
CA VAL A 256 5.73 -3.44 11.78
C VAL A 256 5.27 -3.53 13.23
N TYR A 257 6.21 -3.67 14.17
CA TYR A 257 5.92 -3.69 15.60
C TYR A 257 5.87 -2.28 16.19
N ASP A 258 6.82 -1.42 15.80
CA ASP A 258 6.92 -0.05 16.28
C ASP A 258 7.41 0.86 15.15
N PHE A 259 6.62 1.90 14.84
CA PHE A 259 7.00 2.94 13.88
C PHE A 259 7.94 3.98 14.51
N GLY A 260 7.99 4.03 15.83
CA GLY A 260 8.66 5.01 16.67
C GLY A 260 10.19 4.95 16.66
N VAL A 261 10.75 5.95 15.96
CA VAL A 261 11.96 6.75 16.25
C VAL A 261 13.33 6.12 16.52
N GLU A 262 13.49 4.82 16.77
CA GLU A 262 14.82 4.28 17.15
C GLU A 262 15.90 4.54 16.07
N GLY A 263 15.55 4.42 14.78
CA GLY A 263 16.49 4.67 13.67
C GLY A 263 16.67 6.15 13.32
N ILE A 264 15.57 6.92 13.33
CA ILE A 264 15.56 8.32 12.86
C ILE A 264 16.20 9.24 13.91
N SER A 265 15.86 9.06 15.20
CA SER A 265 16.43 9.85 16.29
C SER A 265 17.93 9.63 16.45
N ARG A 266 18.42 8.39 16.24
CA ARG A 266 19.84 8.08 16.27
C ARG A 266 20.59 8.80 15.15
N SER A 267 20.07 8.73 13.92
CA SER A 267 20.68 9.40 12.75
C SER A 267 20.68 10.93 12.87
N ALA A 268 19.62 11.54 13.41
CA ALA A 268 19.52 12.99 13.60
C ALA A 268 20.41 13.50 14.74
N ALA A 269 20.61 12.71 15.81
CA ALA A 269 21.48 13.05 16.94
C ALA A 269 22.97 12.95 16.60
N GLU A 270 23.35 12.06 15.68
CA GLU A 270 24.74 11.82 15.28
C GLU A 270 25.23 12.81 14.20
N ALA A 271 24.32 13.52 13.51
CA ALA A 271 24.68 14.50 12.48
C ALA A 271 25.21 15.82 13.08
N HIS A 272 26.45 16.19 12.73
CA HIS A 272 26.97 17.53 13.01
C HIS A 272 26.10 18.61 12.32
N GLY A 273 25.41 19.44 13.11
CA GLY A 273 24.46 20.44 12.61
C GLY A 273 22.98 20.05 12.75
N GLY A 274 22.68 18.89 13.34
CA GLY A 274 21.31 18.46 13.68
C GLY A 274 20.49 18.03 12.47
N LEU A 275 19.17 17.96 12.66
CA LEU A 275 18.23 17.38 11.69
C LEU A 275 18.24 18.11 10.33
N GLU A 276 18.37 19.44 10.30
CA GLU A 276 18.40 20.19 9.03
C GLU A 276 19.62 19.81 8.18
N ALA A 277 20.80 19.68 8.79
CA ALA A 277 22.01 19.26 8.11
C ALA A 277 21.93 17.80 7.64
N ALA A 278 21.28 16.93 8.42
CA ALA A 278 21.02 15.55 8.03
C ALA A 278 20.05 15.46 6.83
N MET A 279 18.96 16.22 6.88
CA MET A 279 18.00 16.33 5.77
C MET A 279 18.64 16.94 4.53
N ALA A 280 19.60 17.86 4.64
CA ALA A 280 20.30 18.39 3.47
C ALA A 280 21.12 17.31 2.72
N GLN A 281 21.61 16.30 3.43
CA GLN A 281 22.50 15.27 2.90
C GLN A 281 21.81 13.96 2.52
N SER A 282 20.56 13.74 2.96
CA SER A 282 19.80 12.52 2.68
C SER A 282 18.44 12.84 2.06
N VAL A 283 18.24 12.40 0.81
CA VAL A 283 16.95 12.48 0.11
C VAL A 283 15.88 11.74 0.90
N SER A 284 16.15 10.50 1.33
CA SER A 284 15.23 9.66 2.11
C SER A 284 14.79 10.34 3.40
N LEU A 285 15.72 10.86 4.21
CA LEU A 285 15.36 11.51 5.48
C LEU A 285 14.59 12.80 5.26
N ARG A 286 15.01 13.61 4.27
CA ARG A 286 14.30 14.85 3.91
C ARG A 286 12.87 14.58 3.50
N TRP A 287 12.66 13.59 2.64
CA TRP A 287 11.34 13.17 2.21
C TRP A 287 10.51 12.62 3.37
N LEU A 288 11.08 11.73 4.19
CA LEU A 288 10.41 11.10 5.33
C LEU A 288 9.82 12.14 6.28
N ILE A 289 10.64 13.12 6.70
CA ILE A 289 10.22 14.18 7.62
C ILE A 289 9.16 15.06 6.97
N ARG A 290 9.41 15.54 5.74
CA ARG A 290 8.48 16.43 5.03
C ARG A 290 7.12 15.77 4.78
N ASN A 291 7.10 14.51 4.34
CA ASN A 291 5.88 13.75 4.17
C ASN A 291 5.14 13.60 5.51
N GLY A 292 5.88 13.28 6.58
CA GLY A 292 5.29 13.10 7.91
C GLY A 292 4.65 14.34 8.49
N LEU A 293 5.29 15.51 8.35
CA LEU A 293 4.71 16.79 8.78
C LEU A 293 3.32 17.00 8.15
N TRP A 294 3.20 16.68 6.86
CA TRP A 294 1.94 16.79 6.14
C TRP A 294 0.92 15.71 6.53
N THR A 295 1.31 14.44 6.49
CA THR A 295 0.37 13.32 6.68
C THR A 295 -0.10 13.16 8.12
N PHE A 296 0.72 13.56 9.10
CA PHE A 296 0.35 13.58 10.53
C PHE A 296 -0.17 14.93 11.00
N GLY A 297 -0.12 15.98 10.16
CA GLY A 297 -0.51 17.34 10.55
C GLY A 297 0.36 17.89 11.68
N ALA A 298 1.63 17.43 11.75
CA ALA A 298 2.55 17.81 12.80
C ALA A 298 3.13 19.22 12.53
N PRO A 299 3.23 20.08 13.56
CA PRO A 299 3.71 21.45 13.37
C PRO A 299 5.22 21.54 13.09
N ASP A 300 5.98 20.55 13.57
CA ASP A 300 7.43 20.45 13.43
C ASP A 300 7.90 19.00 13.64
N ALA A 301 9.20 18.77 13.48
CA ALA A 301 9.80 17.44 13.59
C ALA A 301 9.64 16.82 14.99
N ASN A 302 9.66 17.63 16.05
CA ASN A 302 9.48 17.12 17.42
C ASN A 302 8.04 16.63 17.63
N GLY A 303 7.06 17.40 17.12
CA GLY A 303 5.66 16.99 17.10
C GLY A 303 5.46 15.69 16.31
N LEU A 304 6.15 15.57 15.16
CA LEU A 304 6.11 14.36 14.33
C LEU A 304 6.67 13.13 15.07
N PHE A 305 7.86 13.25 15.66
CA PHE A 305 8.48 12.16 16.40
C PHE A 305 7.63 11.72 17.59
N LYS A 306 7.05 12.67 18.32
CA LYS A 306 6.10 12.37 19.40
C LYS A 306 4.84 11.68 18.88
N ALA A 307 4.36 12.03 17.68
CA ALA A 307 3.22 11.35 17.08
C ALA A 307 3.55 9.89 16.71
N PHE A 308 4.77 9.61 16.23
CA PHE A 308 5.22 8.26 15.90
C PHE A 308 5.28 7.33 17.12
N GLU A 309 5.59 7.83 18.32
CA GLU A 309 5.61 7.04 19.56
C GLU A 309 4.27 6.35 19.87
N ALA A 310 3.15 6.87 19.34
CA ALA A 310 1.83 6.27 19.51
C ALA A 310 1.58 5.04 18.61
N TYR A 311 2.48 4.75 17.66
CA TYR A 311 2.33 3.69 16.65
C TYR A 311 3.16 2.47 17.05
N THR A 312 2.74 1.80 18.12
CA THR A 312 3.41 0.61 18.67
C THR A 312 2.42 -0.50 19.02
N MET A 313 2.85 -1.75 18.82
CA MET A 313 2.08 -2.95 19.16
C MET A 313 2.34 -3.46 20.58
N GLU A 314 3.13 -2.73 21.38
CA GLU A 314 3.38 -3.06 22.78
C GLU A 314 2.08 -3.14 23.60
N GLY A 315 1.87 -4.29 24.25
CA GLY A 315 0.66 -4.56 25.04
C GLY A 315 -0.64 -4.69 24.23
N ILE A 316 -0.52 -4.83 22.90
CA ILE A 316 -1.66 -4.90 21.97
C ILE A 316 -1.60 -6.17 21.10
N ALA A 317 -0.42 -6.59 20.63
CA ALA A 317 -0.28 -7.69 19.67
C ALA A 317 -0.93 -9.02 20.14
N ASP A 318 -0.96 -9.28 21.45
CA ASP A 318 -1.54 -10.47 22.06
C ASP A 318 -3.07 -10.53 21.97
N ARG A 319 -3.72 -9.43 21.56
CA ARG A 319 -5.18 -9.33 21.38
C ARG A 319 -5.65 -9.76 19.99
N ILE A 320 -4.73 -9.91 19.03
CA ILE A 320 -5.07 -10.41 17.70
C ILE A 320 -5.43 -11.88 17.83
N THR A 321 -6.60 -12.28 17.33
CA THR A 321 -7.12 -13.66 17.49
C THR A 321 -7.22 -14.43 16.18
N CYS A 322 -7.34 -13.75 15.04
CA CYS A 322 -7.39 -14.40 13.73
C CYS A 322 -6.01 -14.91 13.29
N PRO A 323 -5.95 -15.90 12.37
CA PRO A 323 -4.71 -16.31 11.74
C PRO A 323 -3.96 -15.13 11.10
N THR A 324 -2.68 -14.97 11.43
CA THR A 324 -1.87 -13.84 10.97
C THR A 324 -0.64 -14.30 10.19
N LEU A 325 -0.48 -13.79 8.97
CA LEU A 325 0.74 -13.90 8.20
C LEU A 325 1.57 -12.63 8.38
N VAL A 326 2.82 -12.81 8.79
CA VAL A 326 3.82 -11.74 8.86
C VAL A 326 4.78 -11.92 7.71
N LEU A 327 4.99 -10.86 6.93
CA LEU A 327 5.97 -10.84 5.86
C LEU A 327 7.22 -10.06 6.29
N GLN A 328 8.37 -10.50 5.78
CA GLN A 328 9.67 -9.92 6.08
C GLN A 328 10.51 -9.91 4.81
N ALA A 329 11.27 -8.83 4.59
CA ALA A 329 12.23 -8.72 3.50
C ALA A 329 13.67 -8.61 4.05
N ASP A 330 14.63 -9.31 3.42
CA ASP A 330 16.03 -9.37 3.87
C ASP A 330 16.73 -7.99 3.92
N ASN A 331 16.42 -7.12 2.96
CA ASN A 331 17.03 -5.81 2.74
C ASN A 331 16.09 -4.65 3.14
N ASP A 332 15.11 -4.87 4.02
CA ASP A 332 14.18 -3.82 4.42
C ASP A 332 14.94 -2.67 5.14
N GLN A 333 15.14 -1.56 4.43
CA GLN A 333 15.84 -0.38 4.94
C GLN A 333 15.04 0.42 5.99
N PHE A 334 13.73 0.19 6.11
CA PHE A 334 12.84 0.98 6.97
C PHE A 334 12.50 0.27 8.27
N PHE A 335 12.23 -1.04 8.19
CA PHE A 335 11.68 -1.82 9.31
C PHE A 335 12.48 -3.10 9.60
N HIS A 336 13.77 -3.14 9.25
CA HIS A 336 14.64 -4.27 9.54
C HIS A 336 14.47 -4.80 10.98
N GLY A 337 14.13 -6.09 11.11
CA GLY A 337 13.91 -6.77 12.39
C GLY A 337 12.54 -6.55 13.06
N GLN A 338 11.75 -5.56 12.63
CA GLN A 338 10.39 -5.33 13.14
C GLN A 338 9.42 -6.49 12.83
N PRO A 339 9.47 -7.15 11.64
CA PRO A 339 8.62 -8.30 11.36
C PRO A 339 8.77 -9.44 12.39
N GLN A 340 10.01 -9.79 12.75
CA GLN A 340 10.26 -10.80 13.77
C GLN A 340 9.74 -10.36 15.14
N ARG A 341 9.93 -9.09 15.53
CA ARG A 341 9.42 -8.55 16.80
C ARG A 341 7.89 -8.68 16.91
N VAL A 342 7.14 -8.30 15.87
CA VAL A 342 5.67 -8.47 15.90
C VAL A 342 5.27 -9.92 15.85
N PHE A 343 5.96 -10.75 15.04
CA PHE A 343 5.71 -12.18 15.00
C PHE A 343 5.87 -12.82 16.39
N ASP A 344 6.91 -12.47 17.14
CA ASP A 344 7.15 -13.02 18.48
C ASP A 344 6.07 -12.61 19.49
N ALA A 345 5.56 -11.37 19.38
CA ALA A 345 4.53 -10.83 20.26
C ALA A 345 3.12 -11.40 20.02
N LEU A 346 2.83 -11.93 18.82
CA LEU A 346 1.53 -12.53 18.49
C LEU A 346 1.28 -13.83 19.28
N THR A 347 0.03 -14.06 19.70
CA THR A 347 -0.41 -15.28 20.40
C THR A 347 -1.39 -16.15 19.58
N CYS A 348 -1.92 -15.62 18.47
CA CYS A 348 -2.79 -16.33 17.54
C CYS A 348 -2.04 -17.33 16.65
N PRO A 349 -2.75 -18.16 15.86
CA PRO A 349 -2.12 -18.92 14.78
C PRO A 349 -1.36 -17.97 13.86
N LYS A 350 -0.04 -18.18 13.72
CA LYS A 350 0.84 -17.25 13.03
C LYS A 350 1.82 -17.95 12.10
N LYS A 351 2.19 -17.28 11.02
CA LYS A 351 3.26 -17.71 10.11
C LYS A 351 4.12 -16.49 9.73
N LEU A 352 5.43 -16.69 9.69
CA LEU A 352 6.39 -15.73 9.13
C LEU A 352 6.87 -16.27 7.78
N ILE A 353 6.87 -15.43 6.75
CA ILE A 353 7.50 -15.73 5.46
C ILE A 353 8.54 -14.66 5.16
N ALA A 354 9.80 -15.09 5.03
CA ALA A 354 10.89 -14.23 4.60
C ALA A 354 11.02 -14.24 3.08
N PHE A 355 11.24 -13.06 2.50
CA PHE A 355 11.59 -12.86 1.10
C PHE A 355 13.05 -12.50 1.00
N ARG A 356 13.77 -13.31 0.23
CA ARG A 356 15.22 -13.27 0.21
C ARG A 356 15.76 -12.39 -0.91
N GLU A 357 16.95 -11.85 -0.69
CA GLU A 357 17.67 -11.12 -1.73
C GLU A 357 17.96 -11.99 -2.96
N ASP A 358 18.36 -13.25 -2.77
CA ASP A 358 18.68 -14.18 -3.87
C ASP A 358 17.45 -14.62 -4.68
N GLU A 359 16.24 -14.34 -4.18
CA GLU A 359 14.97 -14.52 -4.88
C GLU A 359 14.47 -13.21 -5.53
N GLY A 360 15.20 -12.11 -5.35
CA GLY A 360 14.84 -10.77 -5.84
C GLY A 360 13.72 -10.08 -5.05
N GLY A 361 13.27 -10.64 -3.92
CA GLY A 361 12.17 -10.10 -3.11
C GLY A 361 12.60 -9.45 -1.80
N GLY A 362 13.91 -9.26 -1.61
CA GLY A 362 14.48 -8.77 -0.35
C GLY A 362 14.20 -7.31 -0.03
N GLU A 363 13.72 -6.49 -0.97
CA GLU A 363 13.43 -5.08 -0.70
C GLU A 363 12.13 -4.90 0.10
N HIS A 364 11.99 -3.77 0.79
CA HIS A 364 10.78 -3.43 1.54
C HIS A 364 9.51 -3.57 0.67
N CYS A 365 8.45 -4.16 1.22
CA CYS A 365 7.23 -4.51 0.47
C CYS A 365 7.50 -5.42 -0.75
N HIS A 366 8.61 -6.16 -0.75
CA HIS A 366 9.00 -7.09 -1.81
C HIS A 366 9.02 -6.46 -3.20
N GLU A 367 9.34 -5.16 -3.27
CA GLU A 367 9.40 -4.42 -4.52
C GLU A 367 10.41 -5.06 -5.47
N GLY A 368 9.99 -5.26 -6.72
CA GLY A 368 10.71 -6.08 -7.71
C GLY A 368 10.30 -7.55 -7.77
N ALA A 369 9.57 -8.07 -6.77
CA ALA A 369 9.11 -9.47 -6.72
C ALA A 369 7.60 -9.62 -6.39
N ILE A 370 6.78 -8.65 -6.78
CA ILE A 370 5.33 -8.62 -6.45
C ILE A 370 4.60 -9.91 -6.86
N ALA A 371 4.97 -10.54 -7.98
CA ALA A 371 4.38 -11.82 -8.39
C ALA A 371 4.66 -12.96 -7.39
N LEU A 372 5.88 -13.01 -6.83
CA LEU A 372 6.28 -13.96 -5.78
C LEU A 372 5.56 -13.66 -4.47
N PHE A 373 5.42 -12.38 -4.11
CA PHE A 373 4.59 -11.93 -2.99
C PHE A 373 3.18 -12.48 -3.10
N HIS A 374 2.50 -12.22 -4.23
CA HIS A 374 1.15 -12.72 -4.45
C HIS A 374 1.07 -14.24 -4.40
N GLN A 375 2.06 -14.97 -4.95
CA GLN A 375 2.06 -16.43 -4.87
C GLN A 375 2.06 -16.90 -3.41
N ARG A 376 3.05 -16.48 -2.62
CA ARG A 376 3.21 -16.95 -1.23
C ARG A 376 2.06 -16.54 -0.32
N THR A 377 1.59 -15.30 -0.47
CA THR A 377 0.52 -14.75 0.37
C THR A 377 -0.81 -15.44 0.10
N PHE A 378 -1.21 -15.55 -1.16
CA PHE A 378 -2.52 -16.14 -1.47
C PHE A 378 -2.52 -17.68 -1.35
N ASP A 379 -1.41 -18.37 -1.60
CA ASP A 379 -1.30 -19.81 -1.29
C ASP A 379 -1.50 -20.08 0.22
N TRP A 380 -0.98 -19.17 1.07
CA TRP A 380 -1.21 -19.24 2.51
C TRP A 380 -2.66 -18.92 2.89
N LEU A 381 -3.29 -17.91 2.26
CA LEU A 381 -4.69 -17.56 2.51
C LEU A 381 -5.63 -18.71 2.11
N ASP A 382 -5.44 -19.33 0.94
CA ASP A 382 -6.25 -20.46 0.47
C ASP A 382 -6.22 -21.63 1.46
N THR A 383 -5.04 -21.91 2.02
CA THR A 383 -4.86 -22.93 3.06
C THR A 383 -5.54 -22.52 4.37
N SER A 384 -5.30 -21.29 4.83
CA SER A 384 -5.75 -20.81 6.15
C SER A 384 -7.27 -20.64 6.23
N LEU A 385 -7.89 -20.08 5.19
CA LEU A 385 -9.34 -19.86 5.15
C LEU A 385 -10.12 -21.19 5.02
N THR A 386 -9.56 -22.18 4.34
CA THR A 386 -10.17 -23.52 4.25
C THR A 386 -10.10 -24.26 5.60
N ALA A 387 -8.98 -24.15 6.32
CA ALA A 387 -8.82 -24.75 7.64
C ALA A 387 -9.80 -24.14 8.67
N SER A 388 -10.01 -22.82 8.64
CA SER A 388 -10.98 -22.14 9.52
C SER A 388 -12.42 -22.60 9.27
N ALA A 389 -12.82 -22.78 8.00
CA ALA A 389 -14.15 -23.30 7.66
C ALA A 389 -14.40 -24.73 8.17
N ALA A 390 -13.35 -25.58 8.19
CA ALA A 390 -13.45 -26.94 8.70
C ALA A 390 -13.59 -27.02 10.24
N VAL A 391 -13.03 -26.04 10.97
CA VAL A 391 -13.17 -25.95 12.44
C VAL A 391 -14.52 -25.35 12.86
N ALA A 392 -15.11 -24.47 12.02
CA ALA A 392 -16.41 -23.85 12.28
C ALA A 392 -17.62 -24.75 11.97
N ALA A 393 -17.44 -25.83 11.18
CA ALA A 393 -18.52 -26.78 10.91
C ALA A 393 -18.88 -27.58 12.18
N PRO A 394 -20.11 -27.52 12.69
CA PRO A 394 -20.50 -28.30 13.86
C PRO A 394 -20.35 -29.79 13.51
N ALA A 395 -19.70 -30.54 14.41
CA ALA A 395 -19.66 -32.00 14.32
C ALA A 395 -21.11 -32.50 14.23
N MET A 396 -21.52 -32.93 13.03
CA MET A 396 -22.78 -33.63 12.83
C MET A 396 -22.68 -34.95 13.60
N VAL A 397 -23.07 -34.91 14.87
CA VAL A 397 -23.22 -36.09 15.70
C VAL A 397 -24.37 -36.88 15.08
N GLY A 398 -24.02 -37.90 14.29
CA GLY A 398 -24.97 -38.87 13.80
C GLY A 398 -25.60 -39.58 14.99
N SER A 399 -26.91 -39.40 15.16
CA SER A 399 -27.70 -40.26 16.04
C SER A 399 -27.64 -41.70 15.49
N PRO A 400 -27.25 -42.71 16.28
CA PRO A 400 -27.50 -44.08 15.92
C PRO A 400 -29.00 -44.37 16.06
N ALA A 401 -29.52 -45.13 15.11
CA ALA A 401 -30.90 -45.61 15.04
C ALA A 401 -31.24 -46.62 16.15
#